data_AF-A0A179HCZ8-F1
#
_entry.id   AF-A0A179HCZ8-F1
#
_cell.length_a   1.000
_cell.length_b   1.000
_cell.length_c   1.000
_cell.angle_alpha   90.00
_cell.angle_beta   90.00
_cell.angle_gamma   90.00
#
_symmetry.space_group_name_H-M   'P 1'
#
loop_
_entity.id
_entity.type
_entity.pdbx_description
1 polymer ?
#
loop_
_entity_poly.entity_id
_entity_poly.type
_entity_poly.pdbx_seq_one_letter_code
_entity_poly.pdbx_strand_id
1 'polypeptide(L)'
;MRISIAAVTGILVQGIFLAAGLRILQSNDDGWADFYIRHLNDKLRELHHEVVLVAPPNNQSVPTVFYDDPINGPLQDMVGSRLGPCQHNSCEEGGPMNHNQSRPDLNWVNGHPMHAMQYGIESIVPDLWNGTKPELVINGPNKGNVIWPWLQRIPNAITAAYASAHYGIPAISFAYGSRNGNWSSWNTAKRPRNSRTYVGLVARLLGELQETHEAGKGLLPPDTYLNVNFPPLSATCKEVEDFHGALTEAERLDYVNAVKCLQGLPARTPESVATGAKSRFDDFIVTHVQQTLTIHFTGNFQPWHRWFVYVYERALRDECGYKGYQPYWDWPKYSSAPQDSPIFNGDRYSLGGNGDFVPHDGPIVKSPNGLPLPGLGMQLPPGLGGGYVTTGPFANMTINLGPRNSVAYNSRRIRRDVGPTLTIRYANYTTVLDMLRKSNIDDFRYLSEGTPYSIEIGPHIAAHAAIGGDPAGDLFISPGDPAFYTHHGMMDRMWTLWQAIDPATRRDDLGRGEYSHITWANTPPSKETNLSDILDLGYAGESIQIADVMDTLSGPFCYFYL
;
A
#
# COMPACT_ATOMS: atom_id res chain seq x y z
N MET A 1 0.60 5.83 -5.10
CA MET A 1 0.92 6.74 -6.24
C MET A 1 0.38 8.18 -5.91
N ARG A 2 0.80 9.27 -6.62
CA ARG A 2 0.58 10.78 -6.47
C ARG A 2 -0.82 11.37 -6.32
N ILE A 3 -1.33 12.45 -6.97
CA ILE A 3 -0.89 13.51 -7.93
C ILE A 3 -1.03 14.93 -7.28
N SER A 4 -0.68 16.03 -7.97
CA SER A 4 -1.39 17.35 -8.00
C SER A 4 -0.66 18.34 -8.97
N ILE A 5 -1.17 19.51 -9.42
CA ILE A 5 -2.25 19.79 -10.40
C ILE A 5 -1.69 20.74 -11.48
N ALA A 6 -2.04 20.57 -12.76
CA ALA A 6 -2.05 21.64 -13.77
C ALA A 6 -3.15 21.37 -14.83
N ALA A 7 -3.86 22.42 -15.27
CA ALA A 7 -5.15 22.27 -15.96
C ALA A 7 -5.04 21.77 -17.41
N VAL A 8 -5.86 20.75 -17.75
CA VAL A 8 -6.29 20.49 -19.12
C VAL A 8 -7.80 20.20 -19.12
N THR A 9 -8.57 21.10 -19.72
CA THR A 9 -9.97 20.85 -20.09
C THR A 9 -10.00 19.85 -21.25
N GLY A 10 -10.16 18.57 -20.95
CA GLY A 10 -10.31 17.49 -21.92
C GLY A 10 -11.72 16.90 -21.87
N ILE A 11 -12.44 16.90 -23.00
CA ILE A 11 -13.79 16.35 -23.10
C ILE A 11 -13.70 14.82 -23.01
N LEU A 12 -14.24 14.25 -21.92
CA LEU A 12 -14.43 12.81 -21.76
C LEU A 12 -15.47 12.31 -22.76
N VAL A 13 -15.01 11.68 -23.84
CA VAL A 13 -15.88 10.89 -24.72
C VAL A 13 -16.25 9.62 -23.97
N GLN A 14 -17.54 9.51 -23.61
CA GLN A 14 -18.09 8.39 -22.85
C GLN A 14 -18.00 7.07 -23.63
N GLY A 15 -17.16 6.16 -23.13
CA GLY A 15 -17.25 4.72 -23.39
C GLY A 15 -17.85 3.99 -22.19
N ILE A 16 -19.02 4.43 -21.70
CA ILE A 16 -19.63 3.85 -20.51
C ILE A 16 -20.24 2.48 -20.86
N PHE A 17 -19.50 1.42 -20.59
CA PHE A 17 -20.15 0.18 -20.15
C PHE A 17 -20.77 0.48 -18.79
N LEU A 18 -22.10 0.56 -18.73
CA LEU A 18 -22.82 0.70 -17.46
C LEU A 18 -22.66 -0.61 -16.69
N ALA A 19 -21.66 -0.69 -15.81
CA ALA A 19 -21.64 -1.69 -14.76
C ALA A 19 -22.95 -1.58 -13.98
N ALA A 20 -23.62 -2.71 -13.73
CA ALA A 20 -24.89 -2.71 -13.03
C ALA A 20 -24.72 -2.12 -11.61
N GLY A 21 -25.62 -1.22 -11.23
CA GLY A 21 -25.62 -0.61 -9.91
C GLY A 21 -25.91 -1.65 -8.82
N LEU A 22 -24.95 -1.85 -7.92
CA LEU A 22 -25.09 -2.74 -6.76
C LEU A 22 -26.22 -2.30 -5.82
N ARG A 23 -26.87 -3.28 -5.18
CA ARG A 23 -27.69 -3.12 -3.96
C ARG A 23 -26.80 -3.09 -2.73
N ILE A 24 -26.65 -1.92 -2.12
CA ILE A 24 -25.72 -1.65 -1.02
C ILE A 24 -26.48 -1.36 0.27
N LEU A 25 -26.28 -2.20 1.29
CA LEU A 25 -26.71 -1.88 2.66
C LEU A 25 -25.61 -1.11 3.37
N GLN A 26 -25.91 0.11 3.79
CA GLN A 26 -24.96 1.04 4.39
C GLN A 26 -25.21 1.21 5.89
N SER A 27 -24.15 1.25 6.70
CA SER A 27 -24.20 1.62 8.12
C SER A 27 -23.01 2.51 8.53
N ASN A 28 -22.95 2.95 9.79
CA ASN A 28 -21.79 3.59 10.42
C ASN A 28 -21.95 3.57 11.95
N ASP A 29 -20.85 3.51 12.70
CA ASP A 29 -20.85 3.66 14.17
C ASP A 29 -20.89 5.11 14.65
N ASP A 30 -20.46 6.08 13.83
CA ASP A 30 -20.70 7.51 14.10
C ASP A 30 -22.20 7.91 14.07
N GLY A 31 -23.09 7.00 13.67
CA GLY A 31 -24.55 7.14 13.69
C GLY A 31 -25.15 7.73 12.41
N TRP A 32 -26.45 7.47 12.18
CA TRP A 32 -27.16 7.72 10.92
C TRP A 32 -27.18 9.20 10.48
N ALA A 33 -26.95 10.12 11.41
CA ALA A 33 -27.02 11.56 11.21
C ALA A 33 -25.66 12.23 11.04
N ASP A 34 -24.56 11.47 11.05
CA ASP A 34 -23.25 11.99 10.68
C ASP A 34 -23.24 12.45 9.20
N PHE A 35 -22.42 13.46 8.90
CA PHE A 35 -22.32 14.03 7.57
C PHE A 35 -21.68 13.08 6.54
N TYR A 36 -20.66 12.31 6.92
CA TYR A 36 -19.88 11.48 6.00
C TYR A 36 -20.66 10.27 5.52
N ILE A 37 -21.37 9.57 6.41
CA ILE A 37 -22.25 8.46 6.01
C ILE A 37 -23.34 8.96 5.03
N ARG A 38 -23.93 10.13 5.30
CA ARG A 38 -24.96 10.75 4.43
C ARG A 38 -24.41 11.20 3.08
N HIS A 39 -23.24 11.83 3.06
CA HIS A 39 -22.58 12.27 1.84
C HIS A 39 -22.12 11.08 0.98
N LEU A 40 -21.69 9.97 1.60
CA LEU A 40 -21.43 8.72 0.90
C LEU A 40 -22.71 8.11 0.33
N ASN A 41 -23.81 8.11 1.08
CA ASN A 41 -25.10 7.62 0.60
C ASN A 41 -25.55 8.35 -0.68
N ASP A 42 -25.56 9.68 -0.64
CA ASP A 42 -25.87 10.51 -1.81
C ASP A 42 -24.89 10.21 -2.96
N LYS A 43 -23.58 10.05 -2.68
CA LYS A 43 -22.59 9.79 -3.73
C LYS A 43 -22.76 8.42 -4.40
N LEU A 44 -23.08 7.37 -3.64
CA LEU A 44 -23.33 6.05 -4.20
C LEU A 44 -24.62 6.06 -5.06
N ARG A 45 -25.64 6.81 -4.67
CA ARG A 45 -26.85 7.03 -5.49
C ARG A 45 -26.57 7.86 -6.76
N GLU A 46 -25.68 8.87 -6.69
CA GLU A 46 -25.17 9.58 -7.89
C GLU A 46 -24.46 8.63 -8.87
N LEU A 47 -23.91 7.52 -8.39
CA LEU A 47 -23.25 6.46 -9.19
C LEU A 47 -24.22 5.32 -9.56
N HIS A 48 -25.54 5.55 -9.46
CA HIS A 48 -26.59 4.61 -9.81
C HIS A 48 -26.67 3.32 -8.97
N HIS A 49 -26.05 3.29 -7.78
CA HIS A 49 -26.29 2.24 -6.81
C HIS A 49 -27.66 2.37 -6.15
N GLU A 50 -28.26 1.24 -5.81
CA GLU A 50 -29.45 1.18 -4.95
C GLU A 50 -28.98 1.04 -3.50
N VAL A 51 -29.11 2.11 -2.71
CA VAL A 51 -28.50 2.19 -1.38
C VAL A 51 -29.55 2.40 -0.31
N VAL A 52 -29.53 1.56 0.72
CA VAL A 52 -30.33 1.72 1.93
C VAL A 52 -29.38 1.90 3.10
N LEU A 53 -29.56 2.96 3.87
CA LEU A 53 -28.77 3.30 5.05
C LEU A 53 -29.55 2.92 6.31
N VAL A 54 -28.95 2.09 7.17
CA VAL A 54 -29.49 1.68 8.47
C VAL A 54 -28.38 1.78 9.50
N ALA A 55 -28.47 2.75 10.40
CA ALA A 55 -27.44 2.99 11.41
C ALA A 55 -28.05 3.41 12.76
N PRO A 56 -27.30 3.33 13.87
CA PRO A 56 -27.76 3.83 15.16
C PRO A 56 -28.14 5.31 15.10
N PRO A 57 -29.14 5.76 15.87
CA PRO A 57 -29.57 7.15 15.80
C PRO A 57 -28.65 8.11 16.58
N ASN A 58 -27.68 7.57 17.32
CA ASN A 58 -26.65 8.27 18.10
C ASN A 58 -25.29 7.60 17.85
N ASN A 59 -24.21 8.33 18.01
CA ASN A 59 -22.83 7.85 17.90
C ASN A 59 -22.57 6.71 18.91
N GLN A 60 -21.94 5.63 18.43
CA GLN A 60 -21.59 4.40 19.15
C GLN A 60 -20.10 4.05 19.00
N SER A 61 -19.23 4.94 18.52
CA SER A 61 -17.81 4.71 18.20
C SER A 61 -16.89 4.49 19.43
N VAL A 62 -17.45 4.07 20.57
CA VAL A 62 -16.72 3.70 21.79
C VAL A 62 -16.33 2.20 21.76
N PRO A 63 -15.15 1.80 22.28
CA PRO A 63 -14.73 0.39 22.24
C PRO A 63 -15.66 -0.55 23.01
N THR A 64 -15.88 -1.75 22.47
CA THR A 64 -16.90 -2.73 22.90
C THR A 64 -16.70 -3.40 24.28
N VAL A 65 -15.88 -2.84 25.17
CA VAL A 65 -15.51 -3.44 26.48
C VAL A 65 -16.63 -3.35 27.55
N PHE A 66 -17.86 -3.02 27.16
CA PHE A 66 -18.99 -2.74 28.06
C PHE A 66 -20.30 -3.47 27.70
N TYR A 67 -20.27 -4.40 26.74
CA TYR A 67 -21.42 -5.23 26.41
C TYR A 67 -21.08 -6.70 26.58
N ASP A 68 -21.61 -7.31 27.64
CA ASP A 68 -21.59 -8.76 27.82
C ASP A 68 -22.46 -9.42 26.73
N ASP A 69 -21.79 -10.15 25.84
CA ASP A 69 -22.34 -10.95 24.73
C ASP A 69 -23.24 -10.21 23.69
N PRO A 70 -22.63 -9.45 22.76
CA PRO A 70 -23.33 -8.87 21.61
C PRO A 70 -23.67 -9.87 20.48
N ILE A 71 -23.46 -11.18 20.68
CA ILE A 71 -23.68 -12.23 19.67
C ILE A 71 -24.88 -13.12 20.03
N ASN A 72 -25.13 -13.38 21.32
CA ASN A 72 -26.21 -14.26 21.79
C ASN A 72 -27.23 -13.58 22.73
N GLY A 73 -27.07 -12.29 23.06
CA GLY A 73 -28.06 -11.55 23.86
C GLY A 73 -29.40 -11.35 23.12
N PRO A 74 -30.56 -11.45 23.80
CA PRO A 74 -31.87 -11.29 23.16
C PRO A 74 -32.09 -9.85 22.66
N LEU A 75 -32.23 -9.69 21.33
CA LEU A 75 -32.43 -8.41 20.63
C LEU A 75 -33.56 -7.53 21.18
N GLN A 76 -34.59 -8.14 21.75
CA GLN A 76 -35.84 -7.46 22.12
C GLN A 76 -35.69 -6.49 23.30
N ASP A 77 -34.69 -6.69 24.16
CA ASP A 77 -34.49 -5.88 25.37
C ASP A 77 -33.60 -4.63 25.13
N MET A 78 -32.89 -4.56 24.00
CA MET A 78 -31.97 -3.45 23.68
C MET A 78 -32.52 -2.43 22.67
N VAL A 79 -33.53 -2.79 21.87
CA VAL A 79 -34.21 -1.85 20.97
C VAL A 79 -35.43 -1.22 21.66
N GLY A 80 -35.23 -0.71 22.88
CA GLY A 80 -36.28 0.03 23.60
C GLY A 80 -36.62 1.36 22.90
N SER A 81 -37.79 1.92 23.20
CA SER A 81 -38.10 3.31 22.86
C SER A 81 -37.05 4.25 23.44
N ARG A 82 -36.66 5.28 22.69
CA ARG A 82 -35.70 6.28 23.15
C ARG A 82 -36.35 7.30 24.06
N LEU A 83 -35.57 7.84 25.01
CA LEU A 83 -35.98 8.83 26.02
C LEU A 83 -35.48 10.27 25.72
N GLY A 84 -35.31 10.59 24.43
CA GLY A 84 -34.80 11.88 23.96
C GLY A 84 -34.54 11.87 22.45
N PRO A 85 -34.19 13.02 21.83
CA PRO A 85 -34.00 13.16 20.38
C PRO A 85 -32.72 12.49 19.84
N CYS A 86 -32.63 12.33 18.51
CA CYS A 86 -31.43 11.82 17.83
C CYS A 86 -30.25 12.79 17.95
N GLN A 87 -29.04 12.32 17.66
CA GLN A 87 -27.87 13.19 17.54
C GLN A 87 -28.10 14.37 16.57
N HIS A 88 -27.63 15.54 16.99
CA HIS A 88 -27.92 16.86 16.41
C HIS A 88 -29.41 17.16 16.11
N ASN A 89 -30.35 16.53 16.84
CA ASN A 89 -31.80 16.65 16.70
C ASN A 89 -32.35 16.14 15.34
N SER A 90 -31.77 15.08 14.78
CA SER A 90 -32.18 14.55 13.47
C SER A 90 -33.52 13.82 13.43
N CYS A 91 -34.06 13.52 14.61
CA CYS A 91 -35.35 12.88 14.83
C CYS A 91 -35.79 13.25 16.26
N GLU A 92 -37.11 13.24 16.48
CA GLU A 92 -37.69 13.43 17.81
C GLU A 92 -37.45 12.20 18.70
N GLU A 93 -37.94 12.29 19.94
CA GLU A 93 -38.11 11.12 20.81
C GLU A 93 -39.13 10.15 20.18
N GLY A 94 -38.94 8.83 20.35
CA GLY A 94 -39.77 7.87 19.63
C GLY A 94 -39.40 6.40 19.86
N GLY A 95 -40.06 5.55 19.09
CA GLY A 95 -40.01 4.09 19.21
C GLY A 95 -38.67 3.44 18.80
N PRO A 96 -38.65 2.10 18.64
CA PRO A 96 -37.43 1.31 18.40
C PRO A 96 -36.63 1.72 17.15
N MET A 97 -37.32 2.20 16.11
CA MET A 97 -36.77 2.46 14.79
C MET A 97 -37.67 3.45 14.03
N ASN A 98 -37.11 4.18 13.07
CA ASN A 98 -37.88 5.01 12.14
C ASN A 98 -37.05 5.35 10.88
N HIS A 99 -37.66 6.03 9.91
CA HIS A 99 -37.04 6.44 8.65
C HIS A 99 -37.28 7.93 8.33
N ASN A 100 -36.56 8.45 7.35
CA ASN A 100 -36.82 9.80 6.82
C ASN A 100 -38.01 9.76 5.83
N GLN A 101 -39.08 10.50 6.13
CA GLN A 101 -40.31 10.50 5.32
C GLN A 101 -40.11 10.86 3.84
N SER A 102 -39.11 11.69 3.50
CA SER A 102 -38.81 12.07 2.11
C SER A 102 -37.71 11.21 1.45
N ARG A 103 -37.06 10.35 2.25
CA ARG A 103 -35.93 9.49 1.88
C ARG A 103 -36.09 8.16 2.63
N PRO A 104 -37.03 7.28 2.23
CA PRO A 104 -37.30 6.02 2.93
C PRO A 104 -36.11 5.05 2.91
N ASP A 105 -35.13 5.30 2.05
CA ASP A 105 -33.83 4.64 2.06
C ASP A 105 -32.93 5.04 3.23
N LEU A 106 -33.26 6.10 3.99
CA LEU A 106 -32.53 6.57 5.16
C LEU A 106 -33.26 6.19 6.45
N ASN A 107 -32.73 5.20 7.16
CA ASN A 107 -33.33 4.56 8.33
C ASN A 107 -32.43 4.64 9.56
N TRP A 108 -33.03 4.56 10.74
CA TRP A 108 -32.32 4.36 12.00
C TRP A 108 -33.00 3.29 12.86
N VAL A 109 -32.18 2.56 13.60
CA VAL A 109 -32.59 1.50 14.54
C VAL A 109 -31.85 1.73 15.85
N ASN A 110 -32.56 1.74 16.97
CA ASN A 110 -31.96 2.00 18.28
C ASN A 110 -31.03 0.85 18.72
N GLY A 111 -29.92 1.19 19.39
CA GLY A 111 -28.91 0.22 19.84
C GLY A 111 -27.59 0.27 19.06
N HIS A 112 -26.80 -0.81 19.15
CA HIS A 112 -25.46 -0.94 18.57
C HIS A 112 -25.50 -1.06 17.03
N PRO A 113 -24.44 -0.65 16.29
CA PRO A 113 -24.38 -0.78 14.82
C PRO A 113 -24.64 -2.19 14.29
N MET A 114 -24.27 -3.24 15.04
CA MET A 114 -24.60 -4.62 14.68
C MET A 114 -26.12 -4.90 14.66
N HIS A 115 -26.88 -4.34 15.61
CA HIS A 115 -28.35 -4.47 15.59
C HIS A 115 -28.93 -3.72 14.38
N ALA A 116 -28.43 -2.51 14.09
CA ALA A 116 -28.84 -1.77 12.89
C ALA A 116 -28.54 -2.55 11.60
N MET A 117 -27.41 -3.25 11.53
CA MET A 117 -27.06 -4.14 10.42
C MET A 117 -28.01 -5.34 10.32
N GLN A 118 -28.26 -6.04 11.44
CA GLN A 118 -29.18 -7.18 11.50
C GLN A 118 -30.60 -6.80 11.07
N TYR A 119 -31.22 -5.80 11.70
CA TYR A 119 -32.56 -5.30 11.32
C TYR A 119 -32.58 -4.75 9.88
N GLY A 120 -31.46 -4.21 9.42
CA GLY A 120 -31.26 -3.81 8.03
C GLY A 120 -31.42 -5.00 7.08
N ILE A 121 -30.70 -6.10 7.32
CA ILE A 121 -30.70 -7.31 6.48
C ILE A 121 -32.01 -8.09 6.59
N GLU A 122 -32.57 -8.23 7.80
CA GLU A 122 -33.68 -9.13 8.10
C GLU A 122 -35.07 -8.51 7.88
N SER A 123 -35.21 -7.19 7.92
CA SER A 123 -36.51 -6.51 7.85
C SER A 123 -36.55 -5.36 6.85
N ILE A 124 -35.69 -4.34 7.01
CA ILE A 124 -35.80 -3.09 6.25
C ILE A 124 -35.48 -3.29 4.76
N VAL A 125 -34.38 -3.99 4.45
CA VAL A 125 -34.01 -4.27 3.05
C VAL A 125 -35.04 -5.18 2.36
N PRO A 126 -35.50 -6.30 2.95
CA PRO A 126 -36.56 -7.11 2.36
C PRO A 126 -37.82 -6.31 1.98
N ASP A 127 -38.27 -5.38 2.81
CA ASP A 127 -39.42 -4.52 2.51
C ASP A 127 -39.15 -3.55 1.35
N LEU A 128 -37.96 -2.94 1.30
CA LEU A 128 -37.59 -1.94 0.28
C LEU A 128 -37.20 -2.56 -1.08
N TRP A 129 -36.61 -3.76 -1.08
CA TRP A 129 -36.09 -4.45 -2.28
C TRP A 129 -36.89 -5.71 -2.66
N ASN A 130 -38.14 -5.81 -2.20
CA ASN A 130 -39.07 -6.92 -2.51
C ASN A 130 -38.47 -8.32 -2.21
N GLY A 131 -37.82 -8.47 -1.07
CA GLY A 131 -37.15 -9.70 -0.64
C GLY A 131 -35.77 -9.94 -1.27
N THR A 132 -35.29 -9.06 -2.14
CA THR A 132 -33.96 -9.19 -2.75
C THR A 132 -32.88 -8.80 -1.74
N LYS A 133 -31.86 -9.65 -1.59
CA LYS A 133 -30.74 -9.43 -0.65
C LYS A 133 -29.80 -8.31 -1.12
N PRO A 134 -29.04 -7.69 -0.18
CA PRO A 134 -27.88 -6.86 -0.52
C PRO A 134 -26.81 -7.67 -1.28
N GLU A 135 -26.11 -6.99 -2.18
CA GLU A 135 -24.93 -7.53 -2.87
C GLU A 135 -23.63 -7.12 -2.16
N LEU A 136 -23.68 -6.03 -1.40
CA LEU A 136 -22.56 -5.46 -0.65
C LEU A 136 -23.05 -4.78 0.63
N VAL A 137 -22.28 -4.90 1.71
CA VAL A 137 -22.39 -4.06 2.90
C VAL A 137 -21.25 -3.04 2.90
N ILE A 138 -21.58 -1.77 3.14
CA ILE A 138 -20.59 -0.70 3.35
C ILE A 138 -20.80 -0.10 4.73
N ASN A 139 -19.78 -0.19 5.59
CA ASN A 139 -19.81 0.43 6.91
C ASN A 139 -18.85 1.62 6.97
N GLY A 140 -19.35 2.80 7.33
CA GLY A 140 -18.59 4.04 7.35
C GLY A 140 -18.98 5.06 6.26
N PRO A 141 -18.10 6.04 5.97
CA PRO A 141 -16.73 6.17 6.47
C PRO A 141 -16.74 6.60 7.94
N ASN A 142 -16.13 5.80 8.83
CA ASN A 142 -16.00 6.13 10.26
C ASN A 142 -14.84 7.11 10.51
N LYS A 143 -15.02 8.03 11.44
CA LYS A 143 -14.01 8.99 11.88
C LYS A 143 -13.01 8.37 12.86
N GLY A 144 -11.77 8.26 12.42
CA GLY A 144 -10.65 7.68 13.18
C GLY A 144 -10.25 6.33 12.61
N ASN A 145 -8.94 6.09 12.50
CA ASN A 145 -8.44 4.90 11.81
C ASN A 145 -8.72 3.62 12.62
N VAL A 146 -9.26 2.63 11.93
CA VAL A 146 -9.59 1.29 12.42
C VAL A 146 -8.38 0.39 12.17
N ILE A 147 -7.37 0.52 13.03
CA ILE A 147 -6.07 -0.14 12.91
C ILE A 147 -5.96 -1.41 13.77
N TRP A 148 -5.16 -2.36 13.30
CA TRP A 148 -4.72 -3.52 14.09
C TRP A 148 -3.80 -3.04 15.24
N PRO A 149 -3.87 -3.59 16.46
CA PRO A 149 -4.62 -4.78 16.90
C PRO A 149 -6.08 -4.53 17.30
N TRP A 150 -6.57 -3.29 17.27
CA TRP A 150 -7.86 -2.90 17.86
C TRP A 150 -9.10 -3.25 17.01
N LEU A 151 -8.91 -3.77 15.79
CA LEU A 151 -9.98 -4.24 14.88
C LEU A 151 -11.08 -5.06 15.57
N GLN A 152 -10.73 -5.97 16.49
CA GLN A 152 -11.69 -6.81 17.22
C GLN A 152 -12.53 -6.06 18.27
N ARG A 153 -12.29 -4.76 18.48
CA ARG A 153 -12.96 -3.92 19.51
C ARG A 153 -13.62 -2.66 18.95
N ILE A 154 -13.56 -2.46 17.64
CA ILE A 154 -14.09 -1.25 16.99
C ILE A 154 -15.41 -1.58 16.28
N PRO A 155 -16.55 -0.97 16.67
CA PRO A 155 -17.87 -1.29 16.14
C PRO A 155 -17.97 -1.25 14.60
N ASN A 156 -17.27 -0.32 13.94
CA ASN A 156 -17.22 -0.28 12.46
C ASN A 156 -16.72 -1.58 11.82
N ALA A 157 -15.57 -2.11 12.25
CA ALA A 157 -15.01 -3.34 11.69
C ALA A 157 -15.80 -4.58 12.11
N ILE A 158 -16.24 -4.65 13.36
CA ILE A 158 -17.02 -5.78 13.88
C ILE A 158 -18.32 -5.93 13.09
N THR A 159 -19.01 -4.83 12.78
CA THR A 159 -20.29 -4.86 12.05
C THR A 159 -20.12 -5.28 10.59
N ALA A 160 -19.01 -4.91 9.92
CA ALA A 160 -18.68 -5.42 8.59
C ALA A 160 -18.34 -6.92 8.63
N ALA A 161 -17.52 -7.34 9.60
CA ALA A 161 -17.18 -8.75 9.81
C ALA A 161 -18.41 -9.62 10.14
N TYR A 162 -19.37 -9.07 10.88
CA TYR A 162 -20.64 -9.73 11.21
C TYR A 162 -21.51 -9.94 9.97
N ALA A 163 -21.63 -8.93 9.10
CA ALA A 163 -22.35 -9.08 7.83
C ALA A 163 -21.74 -10.16 6.93
N SER A 164 -20.41 -10.21 6.81
CA SER A 164 -19.73 -11.23 6.00
C SER A 164 -19.81 -12.62 6.61
N ALA A 165 -19.53 -12.78 7.90
CA ALA A 165 -19.43 -14.09 8.55
C ALA A 165 -20.79 -14.70 8.94
N HIS A 166 -21.82 -13.90 9.20
CA HIS A 166 -23.13 -14.40 9.63
C HIS A 166 -24.14 -14.52 8.49
N TYR A 167 -24.15 -13.58 7.54
CA TYR A 167 -25.10 -13.55 6.42
C TYR A 167 -24.49 -13.90 5.06
N GLY A 168 -23.17 -14.08 4.98
CA GLY A 168 -22.45 -14.37 3.72
C GLY A 168 -22.44 -13.20 2.74
N ILE A 169 -22.68 -11.96 3.21
CA ILE A 169 -22.74 -10.76 2.35
C ILE A 169 -21.35 -10.10 2.36
N PRO A 170 -20.69 -9.92 1.19
CA PRO A 170 -19.43 -9.17 1.10
C PRO A 170 -19.53 -7.82 1.81
N ALA A 171 -18.53 -7.45 2.61
CA ALA A 171 -18.57 -6.24 3.41
C ALA A 171 -17.28 -5.43 3.33
N ILE A 172 -17.39 -4.09 3.36
CA ILE A 172 -16.24 -3.18 3.44
C ILE A 172 -16.45 -2.20 4.60
N SER A 173 -15.53 -2.17 5.56
CA SER A 173 -15.45 -1.12 6.58
C SER A 173 -14.47 -0.04 6.14
N PHE A 174 -14.96 1.18 5.95
CA PHE A 174 -14.16 2.36 5.64
C PHE A 174 -13.96 3.24 6.86
N ALA A 175 -12.76 3.79 6.99
CA ALA A 175 -12.40 4.72 8.05
C ALA A 175 -11.46 5.81 7.52
N TYR A 176 -11.44 6.97 8.17
CA TYR A 176 -10.61 8.10 7.77
C TYR A 176 -9.89 8.79 8.93
N GLY A 177 -8.65 9.20 8.68
CA GLY A 177 -7.83 9.89 9.66
C GLY A 177 -8.32 11.32 9.93
N SER A 178 -8.46 11.65 11.21
CA SER A 178 -8.86 12.99 11.68
C SER A 178 -7.90 13.47 12.77
N ARG A 179 -7.16 14.56 12.53
CA ARG A 179 -6.19 15.10 13.51
C ARG A 179 -6.81 15.89 14.66
N ASN A 180 -8.02 16.43 14.51
CA ASN A 180 -8.92 16.96 15.56
C ASN A 180 -10.19 17.54 14.91
N GLY A 181 -11.35 17.46 15.59
CA GLY A 181 -12.60 18.07 15.14
C GLY A 181 -13.86 17.41 15.70
N ASN A 182 -14.98 18.13 15.70
CA ASN A 182 -16.29 17.59 16.07
C ASN A 182 -16.93 16.81 14.91
N TRP A 183 -17.86 15.90 15.21
CA TRP A 183 -18.72 15.29 14.19
C TRP A 183 -19.57 16.38 13.52
N SER A 184 -19.70 16.30 12.20
CA SER A 184 -20.49 17.24 11.40
C SER A 184 -21.88 16.65 11.21
N SER A 185 -22.93 17.45 11.40
CA SER A 185 -24.31 17.00 11.22
C SER A 185 -24.67 16.88 9.74
N TRP A 186 -25.57 15.96 9.38
CA TRP A 186 -26.07 15.78 8.01
C TRP A 186 -26.56 17.08 7.33
N ASN A 187 -27.08 18.04 8.10
CA ASN A 187 -27.58 19.33 7.62
C ASN A 187 -26.50 20.43 7.53
N THR A 188 -25.21 20.08 7.57
CA THR A 188 -24.10 21.03 7.43
C THR A 188 -24.17 21.73 6.07
N ALA A 189 -24.51 23.03 6.07
CA ALA A 189 -24.82 23.81 4.86
C ALA A 189 -23.69 23.92 3.82
N LYS A 190 -22.44 23.66 4.20
CA LYS A 190 -21.28 23.63 3.30
C LYS A 190 -20.54 22.31 3.47
N ARG A 191 -20.59 21.44 2.44
CA ARG A 191 -19.89 20.15 2.44
C ARG A 191 -18.40 20.36 2.82
N PRO A 192 -17.89 19.74 3.92
CA PRO A 192 -16.48 19.84 4.29
C PRO A 192 -15.58 19.34 3.16
N ARG A 193 -14.46 20.03 2.90
CA ARG A 193 -13.55 19.68 1.78
C ARG A 193 -13.12 18.21 1.87
N ASN A 194 -12.62 17.81 3.04
CA ASN A 194 -12.12 16.47 3.32
C ASN A 194 -13.17 15.37 3.06
N SER A 195 -14.45 15.68 3.22
CA SER A 195 -15.52 14.71 2.97
C SER A 195 -15.67 14.39 1.48
N ARG A 196 -15.42 15.35 0.58
CA ARG A 196 -15.40 15.07 -0.87
C ARG A 196 -14.25 14.13 -1.23
N THR A 197 -13.09 14.34 -0.62
CA THR A 197 -11.91 13.48 -0.77
C THR A 197 -12.22 12.06 -0.30
N TYR A 198 -12.53 11.87 0.99
CA TYR A 198 -12.73 10.52 1.55
C TYR A 198 -13.91 9.78 0.91
N VAL A 199 -15.04 10.45 0.62
CA VAL A 199 -16.17 9.83 -0.08
C VAL A 199 -15.81 9.50 -1.55
N GLY A 200 -15.04 10.35 -2.22
CA GLY A 200 -14.52 10.07 -3.56
C GLY A 200 -13.56 8.87 -3.60
N LEU A 201 -12.79 8.64 -2.54
CA LEU A 201 -11.91 7.47 -2.42
C LEU A 201 -12.69 6.17 -2.20
N VAL A 202 -13.75 6.20 -1.39
CA VAL A 202 -14.68 5.07 -1.27
C VAL A 202 -15.28 4.72 -2.64
N ALA A 203 -15.79 5.72 -3.35
CA ALA A 203 -16.37 5.55 -4.68
C ALA A 203 -15.36 5.01 -5.70
N ARG A 204 -14.12 5.53 -5.69
CA ARG A 204 -13.05 5.04 -6.56
C ARG A 204 -12.70 3.58 -6.30
N LEU A 205 -12.51 3.19 -5.04
CA LEU A 205 -12.20 1.80 -4.71
C LEU A 205 -13.36 0.86 -5.10
N LEU A 206 -14.61 1.29 -4.90
CA LEU A 206 -15.77 0.51 -5.31
C LEU A 206 -15.82 0.29 -6.83
N GLY A 207 -15.55 1.34 -7.60
CA GLY A 207 -15.41 1.25 -9.06
C GLY A 207 -14.28 0.32 -9.49
N GLU A 208 -13.08 0.48 -8.91
CA GLU A 208 -11.92 -0.39 -9.18
C GLU A 208 -12.24 -1.86 -8.87
N LEU A 209 -12.95 -2.17 -7.77
CA LEU A 209 -13.41 -3.52 -7.45
C LEU A 209 -14.45 -4.05 -8.46
N GLN A 210 -15.41 -3.22 -8.87
CA GLN A 210 -16.42 -3.60 -9.87
C GLN A 210 -15.83 -3.82 -11.27
N GLU A 211 -14.77 -3.11 -11.63
CA GLU A 211 -14.07 -3.30 -12.91
C GLU A 211 -13.13 -4.51 -12.90
N THR A 212 -12.55 -4.86 -11.74
CA THR A 212 -11.49 -5.90 -11.65
C THR A 212 -11.93 -7.25 -11.11
N HIS A 213 -13.15 -7.40 -10.57
CA HIS A 213 -13.66 -8.70 -10.14
C HIS A 213 -13.77 -9.69 -11.31
N GLU A 214 -13.48 -10.96 -11.06
CA GLU A 214 -13.70 -12.01 -12.05
C GLU A 214 -15.20 -12.21 -12.30
N ALA A 215 -15.61 -12.21 -13.57
CA ALA A 215 -17.00 -12.41 -13.95
C ALA A 215 -17.58 -13.70 -13.37
N GLY A 216 -18.68 -13.58 -12.61
CA GLY A 216 -19.33 -14.70 -11.92
C GLY A 216 -18.79 -15.01 -10.52
N LYS A 217 -17.78 -14.27 -10.03
CA LYS A 217 -17.40 -14.25 -8.60
C LYS A 217 -17.98 -13.01 -7.91
N GLY A 218 -18.09 -13.08 -6.58
CA GLY A 218 -18.46 -11.94 -5.75
C GLY A 218 -17.37 -10.86 -5.74
N LEU A 219 -17.74 -9.63 -5.35
CA LEU A 219 -16.85 -8.47 -5.32
C LEU A 219 -15.66 -8.64 -4.35
N LEU A 220 -15.83 -9.49 -3.32
CA LEU A 220 -14.80 -9.97 -2.41
C LEU A 220 -14.87 -11.50 -2.31
N PRO A 221 -13.80 -12.18 -1.87
CA PRO A 221 -13.83 -13.61 -1.55
C PRO A 221 -14.92 -13.96 -0.50
N PRO A 222 -15.49 -15.17 -0.54
CA PRO A 222 -16.46 -15.65 0.47
C PRO A 222 -15.93 -15.51 1.90
N ASP A 223 -16.83 -15.21 2.83
CA ASP A 223 -16.56 -15.06 4.28
C ASP A 223 -15.50 -14.00 4.65
N THR A 224 -15.14 -13.10 3.72
CA THR A 224 -14.21 -11.99 3.96
C THR A 224 -14.90 -10.64 4.01
N TYR A 225 -14.32 -9.72 4.78
CA TYR A 225 -14.59 -8.29 4.71
C TYR A 225 -13.28 -7.53 4.48
N LEU A 226 -13.36 -6.40 3.80
CA LEU A 226 -12.22 -5.52 3.56
C LEU A 226 -12.25 -4.35 4.55
N ASN A 227 -11.14 -4.10 5.27
CA ASN A 227 -11.03 -2.94 6.16
C ASN A 227 -10.07 -1.90 5.58
N VAL A 228 -10.60 -0.74 5.22
CA VAL A 228 -9.90 0.33 4.51
C VAL A 228 -9.71 1.54 5.41
N ASN A 229 -8.45 1.94 5.61
CA ASN A 229 -8.08 3.14 6.37
C ASN A 229 -7.51 4.19 5.43
N PHE A 230 -8.19 5.34 5.29
CA PHE A 230 -7.61 6.49 4.61
C PHE A 230 -6.78 7.34 5.61
N PRO A 231 -5.53 7.70 5.28
CA PRO A 231 -4.70 8.53 6.17
C PRO A 231 -5.29 9.93 6.36
N PRO A 232 -4.91 10.67 7.43
CA PRO A 232 -5.29 12.07 7.59
C PRO A 232 -4.79 12.92 6.41
N LEU A 233 -5.68 13.68 5.77
CA LEU A 233 -5.31 14.64 4.73
C LEU A 233 -4.28 15.67 5.24
N SER A 234 -3.38 16.10 4.36
CA SER A 234 -2.34 17.10 4.60
C SER A 234 -2.53 18.34 3.71
N ALA A 235 -1.58 19.27 3.72
CA ALA A 235 -1.57 20.40 2.78
C ALA A 235 -1.29 19.96 1.33
N THR A 236 -0.54 18.85 1.19
CA THR A 236 -0.09 18.27 -0.08
C THR A 236 -1.02 17.18 -0.59
N CYS A 237 -1.58 16.34 0.30
CA CYS A 237 -2.50 15.25 -0.01
C CYS A 237 -3.92 15.58 0.48
N LYS A 238 -4.82 16.01 -0.42
CA LYS A 238 -6.13 16.57 -0.08
C LYS A 238 -7.26 16.36 -1.11
N GLU A 239 -6.99 16.05 -2.37
CA GLU A 239 -8.00 15.74 -3.40
C GLU A 239 -7.96 14.22 -3.76
N VAL A 240 -8.96 13.69 -4.49
CA VAL A 240 -9.09 12.22 -4.75
C VAL A 240 -7.97 11.73 -5.67
N GLU A 241 -7.53 12.62 -6.55
CA GLU A 241 -6.44 12.46 -7.48
C GLU A 241 -5.08 12.41 -6.75
N ASP A 242 -5.03 12.74 -5.45
CA ASP A 242 -3.87 12.62 -4.58
C ASP A 242 -3.73 11.19 -3.96
N PHE A 243 -4.43 10.19 -4.51
CA PHE A 243 -4.51 8.80 -4.04
C PHE A 243 -4.59 7.81 -5.21
N HIS A 244 -3.92 6.64 -5.14
CA HIS A 244 -3.82 5.74 -6.31
C HIS A 244 -3.40 4.29 -6.00
N GLY A 245 -3.90 3.35 -6.81
CA GLY A 245 -3.72 1.89 -6.68
C GLY A 245 -2.91 1.20 -7.78
N ALA A 246 -3.43 0.06 -8.28
CA ALA A 246 -2.74 -0.81 -9.23
C ALA A 246 -2.72 -0.22 -10.66
N LEU A 247 -1.57 -0.30 -11.34
CA LEU A 247 -1.36 0.35 -12.64
C LEU A 247 -2.06 -0.42 -13.78
N THR A 248 -2.83 0.32 -14.58
CA THR A 248 -3.36 -0.14 -15.87
C THR A 248 -2.23 -0.49 -16.86
N GLU A 249 -2.57 -1.17 -17.97
CA GLU A 249 -1.62 -1.40 -19.07
C GLU A 249 -0.99 -0.11 -19.62
N ALA A 250 -1.78 0.97 -19.71
CA ALA A 250 -1.31 2.26 -20.19
C ALA A 250 -0.31 2.92 -19.22
N GLU A 251 -0.58 2.88 -17.91
CA GLU A 251 0.31 3.42 -16.88
C GLU A 251 1.59 2.59 -16.72
N ARG A 252 1.50 1.26 -16.85
CA ARG A 252 2.67 0.39 -16.93
C ARG A 252 3.55 0.74 -18.14
N LEU A 253 2.94 1.00 -19.30
CA LEU A 253 3.67 1.44 -20.49
C LEU A 253 4.32 2.82 -20.30
N ASP A 254 3.65 3.76 -19.64
CA ASP A 254 4.20 5.09 -19.32
C ASP A 254 5.44 4.97 -18.42
N TYR A 255 5.38 4.12 -17.38
CA TYR A 255 6.55 3.82 -16.53
C TYR A 255 7.71 3.22 -17.34
N VAL A 256 7.44 2.18 -18.14
CA VAL A 256 8.44 1.55 -19.03
C VAL A 256 9.12 2.57 -19.94
N ASN A 257 8.34 3.47 -20.55
CA ASN A 257 8.86 4.51 -21.44
C ASN A 257 9.71 5.53 -20.68
N ALA A 258 9.31 5.91 -19.47
CA ALA A 258 10.07 6.84 -18.63
C ALA A 258 11.43 6.25 -18.21
N VAL A 259 11.47 4.96 -17.82
CA VAL A 259 12.74 4.29 -17.48
C VAL A 259 13.68 4.24 -18.68
N LYS A 260 13.16 3.93 -19.87
CA LYS A 260 13.92 3.97 -21.13
C LYS A 260 14.43 5.37 -21.48
N CYS A 261 13.63 6.40 -21.23
CA CYS A 261 14.09 7.78 -21.37
C CYS A 261 15.25 8.07 -20.41
N LEU A 262 15.17 7.65 -19.15
CA LEU A 262 16.23 7.88 -18.16
C LEU A 262 17.54 7.14 -18.52
N GLN A 263 17.43 6.01 -19.22
CA GLN A 263 18.56 5.28 -19.82
C GLN A 263 19.15 5.99 -21.07
N GLY A 264 18.38 6.87 -21.72
CA GLY A 264 18.82 7.67 -22.87
C GLY A 264 19.32 9.08 -22.55
N LEU A 265 18.95 9.63 -21.39
CA LEU A 265 19.47 10.92 -20.91
C LEU A 265 20.94 10.80 -20.45
N PRO A 266 21.80 11.80 -20.67
CA PRO A 266 23.21 11.74 -20.32
C PRO A 266 23.45 11.74 -18.80
N ALA A 267 24.46 11.00 -18.34
CA ALA A 267 24.88 10.98 -16.94
C ALA A 267 25.26 12.37 -16.40
N ARG A 268 24.95 12.61 -15.12
CA ARG A 268 25.42 13.78 -14.34
C ARG A 268 26.71 13.50 -13.60
N THR A 269 27.00 12.24 -13.29
CA THR A 269 28.26 11.83 -12.66
C THR A 269 29.43 12.15 -13.59
N PRO A 270 30.44 12.91 -13.15
CA PRO A 270 31.62 13.17 -13.95
C PRO A 270 32.36 11.88 -14.33
N GLU A 271 32.90 11.81 -15.55
CA GLU A 271 33.67 10.63 -16.01
C GLU A 271 34.89 10.33 -15.12
N SER A 272 35.44 11.35 -14.45
CA SER A 272 36.51 11.20 -13.45
C SER A 272 36.07 10.51 -12.14
N VAL A 273 34.76 10.46 -11.86
CA VAL A 273 34.17 9.78 -10.70
C VAL A 273 33.74 8.36 -11.06
N ALA A 274 33.11 8.18 -12.24
CA ALA A 274 32.67 6.88 -12.73
C ALA A 274 32.75 6.83 -14.26
N THR A 275 33.78 6.18 -14.81
CA THR A 275 33.90 6.05 -16.28
C THR A 275 32.80 5.18 -16.89
N GLY A 276 32.16 4.33 -16.07
CA GLY A 276 31.00 3.52 -16.48
C GLY A 276 29.67 4.27 -16.50
N ALA A 277 29.55 5.46 -15.92
CA ALA A 277 28.31 6.23 -15.99
C ALA A 277 28.14 6.81 -17.40
N LYS A 278 27.12 6.34 -18.14
CA LYS A 278 26.80 6.84 -19.50
C LYS A 278 25.39 7.43 -19.59
N SER A 279 24.50 7.09 -18.67
CA SER A 279 23.12 7.56 -18.61
C SER A 279 22.72 8.15 -17.25
N ARG A 280 21.61 8.91 -17.19
CA ARG A 280 20.99 9.31 -15.92
C ARG A 280 20.61 8.12 -15.05
N PHE A 281 20.21 7.01 -15.67
CA PHE A 281 19.94 5.76 -14.97
C PHE A 281 21.21 5.19 -14.30
N ASP A 282 22.38 5.28 -14.96
CA ASP A 282 23.66 4.85 -14.39
C ASP A 282 24.07 5.68 -13.15
N ASP A 283 23.67 6.96 -13.04
CA ASP A 283 23.97 7.79 -11.85
C ASP A 283 23.38 7.18 -10.55
N PHE A 284 22.18 6.61 -10.63
CA PHE A 284 21.53 5.90 -9.51
C PHE A 284 22.30 4.62 -9.15
N ILE A 285 22.85 3.92 -10.14
CA ILE A 285 23.72 2.75 -9.91
C ILE A 285 25.03 3.19 -9.23
N VAL A 286 25.66 4.28 -9.68
CA VAL A 286 26.93 4.78 -9.09
C VAL A 286 26.76 5.12 -7.61
N THR A 287 25.73 5.88 -7.23
CA THR A 287 25.57 6.27 -5.82
C THR A 287 25.30 5.05 -4.92
N HIS A 288 24.55 4.07 -5.41
CA HIS A 288 24.32 2.82 -4.68
C HIS A 288 25.61 1.99 -4.53
N VAL A 289 26.39 1.84 -5.60
CA VAL A 289 27.72 1.20 -5.60
C VAL A 289 28.65 1.85 -4.57
N GLN A 290 28.71 3.18 -4.55
CA GLN A 290 29.60 3.94 -3.67
C GLN A 290 29.19 3.85 -2.19
N GLN A 291 27.89 3.78 -1.91
CA GLN A 291 27.36 3.83 -0.55
C GLN A 291 26.91 2.46 0.02
N THR A 292 27.02 1.36 -0.74
CA THR A 292 26.51 0.02 -0.37
C THR A 292 26.84 -0.40 1.08
N LEU A 293 28.03 -0.07 1.59
CA LEU A 293 28.51 -0.45 2.94
C LEU A 293 28.03 0.47 4.09
N THR A 294 27.29 1.53 3.78
CA THR A 294 26.71 2.47 4.76
C THR A 294 25.18 2.59 4.64
N ILE A 295 24.57 1.84 3.72
CA ILE A 295 23.11 1.86 3.43
C ILE A 295 22.45 0.49 3.55
N HIS A 296 23.19 -0.59 3.84
CA HIS A 296 22.66 -1.94 4.07
C HIS A 296 23.14 -2.44 5.43
N PHE A 297 22.27 -3.15 6.16
CA PHE A 297 22.52 -3.62 7.53
C PHE A 297 22.91 -2.45 8.46
N THR A 298 22.25 -1.31 8.27
CA THR A 298 22.57 0.00 8.88
C THR A 298 21.31 0.75 9.27
N GLY A 299 21.45 1.72 10.18
CA GLY A 299 20.34 2.57 10.57
C GLY A 299 19.82 3.48 9.44
N ASN A 300 20.60 3.59 8.36
CA ASN A 300 20.26 4.30 7.14
C ASN A 300 19.37 3.49 6.18
N PHE A 301 19.28 2.16 6.27
CA PHE A 301 18.73 1.33 5.17
C PHE A 301 17.33 1.77 4.70
N GLN A 302 16.34 1.79 5.60
CA GLN A 302 14.98 2.25 5.29
C GLN A 302 14.92 3.72 4.81
N PRO A 303 15.40 4.73 5.59
CA PRO A 303 15.27 6.13 5.18
C PRO A 303 16.06 6.47 3.91
N TRP A 304 17.25 5.89 3.70
CA TRP A 304 18.04 6.06 2.47
C TRP A 304 17.31 5.46 1.26
N HIS A 305 16.82 4.22 1.34
CA HIS A 305 16.13 3.60 0.21
C HIS A 305 14.78 4.26 -0.10
N ARG A 306 14.03 4.73 0.90
CA ARG A 306 12.84 5.57 0.70
C ARG A 306 13.20 6.83 -0.10
N TRP A 307 14.26 7.54 0.30
CA TRP A 307 14.72 8.74 -0.39
C TRP A 307 15.22 8.45 -1.81
N PHE A 308 16.05 7.43 -1.99
CA PHE A 308 16.60 7.00 -3.28
C PHE A 308 15.50 6.67 -4.29
N VAL A 309 14.48 5.90 -3.87
CA VAL A 309 13.33 5.55 -4.71
C VAL A 309 12.46 6.78 -5.02
N TYR A 310 12.25 7.69 -4.07
CA TYR A 310 11.52 8.93 -4.33
C TYR A 310 12.24 9.85 -5.32
N VAL A 311 13.56 9.99 -5.22
CA VAL A 311 14.33 10.82 -6.14
C VAL A 311 14.43 10.18 -7.53
N TYR A 312 14.47 8.84 -7.60
CA TYR A 312 14.33 8.12 -8.87
C TYR A 312 12.95 8.37 -9.52
N GLU A 313 11.87 8.27 -8.75
CA GLU A 313 10.52 8.62 -9.24
C GLU A 313 10.49 10.06 -9.76
N ARG A 314 11.06 11.01 -9.03
CA ARG A 314 11.18 12.39 -9.51
C ARG A 314 12.00 12.52 -10.78
N ALA A 315 13.11 11.80 -10.95
CA ALA A 315 13.86 11.83 -12.20
C ALA A 315 13.01 11.34 -13.38
N LEU A 316 12.23 10.27 -13.21
CA LEU A 316 11.28 9.80 -14.24
C LEU A 316 10.22 10.86 -14.59
N ARG A 317 9.73 11.60 -13.59
CA ARG A 317 8.64 12.57 -13.76
C ARG A 317 9.11 13.92 -14.29
N ASP A 318 10.15 14.47 -13.67
CA ASP A 318 10.69 15.81 -13.90
C ASP A 318 11.59 15.84 -15.16
N GLU A 319 12.36 14.76 -15.43
CA GLU A 319 13.30 14.68 -16.57
C GLU A 319 12.71 13.92 -17.77
N CYS A 320 11.85 12.92 -17.52
CA CYS A 320 11.29 12.04 -18.56
C CYS A 320 9.76 12.15 -18.73
N GLY A 321 9.11 13.07 -18.03
CA GLY A 321 7.71 13.42 -18.24
C GLY A 321 6.68 12.40 -17.72
N TYR A 322 7.09 11.34 -17.03
CA TYR A 322 6.23 10.30 -16.44
C TYR A 322 5.07 10.92 -15.65
N LYS A 323 3.84 10.43 -15.85
CA LYS A 323 2.65 10.97 -15.15
C LYS A 323 2.27 10.14 -13.94
N GLY A 324 2.54 8.84 -13.98
CA GLY A 324 2.43 7.94 -12.84
C GLY A 324 3.48 8.18 -11.76
N TYR A 325 3.55 7.25 -10.82
CA TYR A 325 4.42 7.29 -9.64
C TYR A 325 5.04 5.91 -9.44
N GLN A 326 5.90 5.75 -8.43
CA GLN A 326 6.64 4.52 -8.27
C GLN A 326 5.70 3.31 -8.04
N PRO A 327 5.70 2.30 -8.93
CA PRO A 327 5.03 1.04 -8.68
C PRO A 327 5.85 0.17 -7.71
N TYR A 328 5.19 -0.76 -7.04
CA TYR A 328 5.82 -1.74 -6.15
C TYR A 328 5.54 -3.18 -6.62
N TRP A 329 6.45 -4.10 -6.31
CA TRP A 329 6.29 -5.53 -6.58
C TRP A 329 5.73 -6.24 -5.36
N ASP A 330 4.45 -6.63 -5.42
CA ASP A 330 3.78 -7.41 -4.39
C ASP A 330 4.26 -8.88 -4.40
N TRP A 331 5.43 -9.15 -3.81
CA TRP A 331 6.03 -10.50 -3.74
C TRP A 331 5.05 -11.59 -3.30
N PRO A 332 4.28 -11.46 -2.21
CA PRO A 332 3.47 -12.57 -1.71
C PRO A 332 2.38 -13.00 -2.69
N LYS A 333 1.80 -12.06 -3.43
CA LYS A 333 0.77 -12.30 -4.45
C LYS A 333 1.26 -13.19 -5.61
N TYR A 334 2.55 -13.09 -5.95
CA TYR A 334 3.18 -13.87 -7.03
C TYR A 334 4.25 -14.84 -6.48
N SER A 335 4.23 -15.14 -5.18
CA SER A 335 5.35 -15.82 -4.51
C SER A 335 5.65 -17.21 -5.08
N SER A 336 4.63 -17.95 -5.53
CA SER A 336 4.74 -19.27 -6.16
C SER A 336 5.09 -19.24 -7.66
N ALA A 337 5.02 -18.07 -8.30
CA ALA A 337 5.23 -17.90 -9.73
C ALA A 337 5.66 -16.45 -10.09
N PRO A 338 6.81 -15.96 -9.58
CA PRO A 338 7.22 -14.58 -9.78
C PRO A 338 7.49 -14.27 -11.26
N GLN A 339 7.91 -15.27 -12.05
CA GLN A 339 8.10 -15.15 -13.50
C GLN A 339 6.80 -14.81 -14.26
N ASP A 340 5.63 -15.17 -13.72
CA ASP A 340 4.32 -14.90 -14.33
C ASP A 340 3.72 -13.55 -13.85
N SER A 341 4.43 -12.83 -12.98
CA SER A 341 3.98 -11.53 -12.49
C SER A 341 4.02 -10.45 -13.59
N PRO A 342 3.20 -9.38 -13.49
CA PRO A 342 3.25 -8.24 -14.41
C PRO A 342 4.62 -7.51 -14.48
N ILE A 343 5.57 -7.85 -13.61
CA ILE A 343 6.94 -7.34 -13.64
C ILE A 343 7.83 -8.15 -14.59
N PHE A 344 7.64 -9.49 -14.65
CA PHE A 344 8.57 -10.44 -15.26
C PHE A 344 7.98 -11.33 -16.38
N ASN A 345 6.69 -11.21 -16.68
CA ASN A 345 6.00 -12.04 -17.69
C ASN A 345 6.47 -11.81 -19.15
N GLY A 346 7.35 -10.83 -19.40
CA GLY A 346 7.89 -10.54 -20.73
C GLY A 346 6.91 -9.87 -21.71
N ASP A 347 5.73 -9.45 -21.26
CA ASP A 347 4.79 -8.68 -22.09
C ASP A 347 5.32 -7.26 -22.38
N ARG A 348 4.63 -6.49 -23.24
CA ARG A 348 5.07 -5.14 -23.66
C ARG A 348 4.98 -4.06 -22.56
N TYR A 349 4.41 -4.38 -21.41
CA TYR A 349 4.18 -3.52 -20.25
C TYR A 349 5.05 -3.91 -19.04
N SER A 350 5.70 -5.08 -19.10
CA SER A 350 6.59 -5.62 -18.08
C SER A 350 7.93 -4.88 -17.99
N LEU A 351 8.73 -5.22 -16.98
CA LEU A 351 10.13 -4.81 -16.88
C LEU A 351 11.07 -5.80 -17.57
N GLY A 352 10.59 -6.48 -18.63
CA GLY A 352 11.29 -7.54 -19.34
C GLY A 352 10.84 -8.93 -18.89
N GLY A 353 11.32 -9.97 -19.57
CA GLY A 353 11.09 -11.36 -19.19
C GLY A 353 12.03 -11.88 -18.11
N ASN A 354 12.01 -13.20 -17.95
CA ASN A 354 13.12 -13.97 -17.39
C ASN A 354 14.30 -14.03 -18.39
N GLY A 355 15.45 -14.54 -17.95
CA GLY A 355 16.55 -14.93 -18.83
C GLY A 355 16.29 -16.27 -19.52
N ASP A 356 16.94 -16.50 -20.66
CA ASP A 356 16.98 -17.82 -21.31
C ASP A 356 17.46 -18.88 -20.29
N PHE A 357 16.89 -20.09 -20.34
CA PHE A 357 17.26 -21.15 -19.39
C PHE A 357 18.71 -21.64 -19.59
N VAL A 358 19.48 -21.66 -18.51
CA VAL A 358 20.86 -22.16 -18.45
C VAL A 358 20.99 -23.10 -17.24
N PRO A 359 21.34 -24.39 -17.40
CA PRO A 359 21.53 -25.29 -16.27
C PRO A 359 22.66 -24.82 -15.32
N HIS A 360 22.36 -24.68 -14.03
CA HIS A 360 23.30 -24.27 -12.98
C HIS A 360 22.75 -24.62 -11.57
N ASP A 361 23.62 -24.59 -10.56
CA ASP A 361 23.26 -24.88 -9.16
C ASP A 361 22.76 -23.65 -8.37
N GLY A 362 22.64 -22.49 -9.03
CA GLY A 362 22.40 -21.18 -8.39
C GLY A 362 23.68 -20.49 -7.87
N PRO A 363 23.59 -19.28 -7.28
CA PRO A 363 24.74 -18.58 -6.69
C PRO A 363 25.01 -18.95 -5.23
N ILE A 364 26.28 -19.02 -4.83
CA ILE A 364 26.69 -19.03 -3.41
C ILE A 364 26.70 -17.60 -2.88
N VAL A 365 26.03 -17.36 -1.75
CA VAL A 365 26.06 -16.08 -1.03
C VAL A 365 27.47 -15.78 -0.54
N LYS A 366 28.03 -14.65 -0.97
CA LYS A 366 29.41 -14.24 -0.68
C LYS A 366 29.43 -12.88 0.03
N SER A 367 30.17 -12.83 1.13
CA SER A 367 30.42 -11.60 1.89
C SER A 367 31.18 -10.55 1.04
N PRO A 368 30.77 -9.27 1.09
CA PRO A 368 31.63 -8.17 0.69
C PRO A 368 32.75 -7.98 1.72
N ASN A 369 34.02 -8.09 1.29
CA ASN A 369 35.21 -7.80 2.10
C ASN A 369 35.34 -8.52 3.46
N GLY A 370 34.65 -9.65 3.66
CA GLY A 370 34.68 -10.40 4.93
C GLY A 370 33.71 -9.90 6.00
N LEU A 371 32.84 -8.93 5.67
CA LEU A 371 31.76 -8.45 6.53
C LEU A 371 30.71 -9.55 6.81
N PRO A 372 30.04 -9.54 7.98
CA PRO A 372 28.98 -10.50 8.29
C PRO A 372 27.79 -10.29 7.37
N LEU A 373 27.17 -11.39 6.91
CA LEU A 373 26.04 -11.35 5.96
C LEU A 373 25.09 -12.52 6.26
N PRO A 374 23.76 -12.32 6.32
CA PRO A 374 22.81 -13.41 6.41
C PRO A 374 22.97 -14.39 5.24
N GLY A 375 22.89 -15.68 5.53
CA GLY A 375 23.07 -16.75 4.54
C GLY A 375 24.50 -16.93 4.03
N LEU A 376 25.53 -16.34 4.65
CA LEU A 376 26.92 -16.45 4.18
C LEU A 376 27.35 -17.91 3.91
N GLY A 377 27.79 -18.20 2.68
CA GLY A 377 28.18 -19.55 2.25
C GLY A 377 27.01 -20.47 1.85
N MET A 378 25.76 -20.02 1.99
CA MET A 378 24.59 -20.75 1.50
C MET A 378 24.60 -20.80 -0.03
N GLN A 379 24.39 -22.00 -0.57
CA GLN A 379 24.02 -22.20 -1.98
C GLN A 379 22.55 -21.81 -2.14
N LEU A 380 22.27 -20.72 -2.86
CA LEU A 380 20.90 -20.39 -3.23
C LEU A 380 20.44 -21.35 -4.33
N PRO A 381 19.17 -21.79 -4.32
CA PRO A 381 18.62 -22.61 -5.39
C PRO A 381 18.59 -21.82 -6.71
N PRO A 382 18.77 -22.48 -7.87
CA PRO A 382 18.57 -21.85 -9.17
C PRO A 382 17.09 -21.50 -9.37
N GLY A 383 16.85 -20.48 -10.18
CA GLY A 383 15.54 -20.12 -10.68
C GLY A 383 15.18 -20.88 -11.96
N LEU A 384 14.43 -20.22 -12.84
CA LEU A 384 13.94 -20.79 -14.11
C LEU A 384 14.66 -20.20 -15.34
N GLY A 385 15.76 -19.47 -15.14
CA GLY A 385 16.48 -18.72 -16.19
C GLY A 385 17.99 -18.95 -16.14
N GLY A 386 18.74 -17.89 -15.87
CA GLY A 386 20.22 -17.87 -15.78
C GLY A 386 20.91 -17.15 -16.95
N GLY A 387 20.27 -17.14 -18.12
CA GLY A 387 20.74 -16.51 -19.35
C GLY A 387 20.31 -15.05 -19.53
N TYR A 388 20.44 -14.55 -20.76
CA TYR A 388 20.07 -13.17 -21.11
C TYR A 388 18.56 -13.00 -21.16
N VAL A 389 18.06 -11.82 -20.74
CA VAL A 389 16.65 -11.47 -20.94
C VAL A 389 16.37 -11.33 -22.44
N THR A 390 15.38 -12.05 -22.96
CA THR A 390 15.06 -12.09 -24.41
C THR A 390 13.68 -11.55 -24.77
N THR A 391 12.81 -11.28 -23.79
CA THR A 391 11.45 -10.77 -24.00
C THR A 391 11.17 -9.48 -23.22
N GLY A 392 10.07 -8.81 -23.57
CA GLY A 392 9.64 -7.55 -23.01
C GLY A 392 10.51 -6.33 -23.37
N PRO A 393 10.19 -5.14 -22.82
CA PRO A 393 10.77 -3.87 -23.25
C PRO A 393 12.28 -3.75 -23.05
N PHE A 394 12.87 -4.53 -22.14
CA PHE A 394 14.27 -4.44 -21.73
C PHE A 394 15.16 -5.61 -22.22
N ALA A 395 14.70 -6.45 -23.14
CA ALA A 395 15.47 -7.60 -23.69
C ALA A 395 16.86 -7.24 -24.26
N ASN A 396 17.00 -6.02 -24.79
CA ASN A 396 18.26 -5.49 -25.34
C ASN A 396 18.96 -4.50 -24.40
N MET A 397 18.53 -4.40 -23.13
CA MET A 397 19.15 -3.51 -22.16
C MET A 397 20.57 -3.97 -21.83
N THR A 398 21.47 -3.00 -21.78
CA THR A 398 22.84 -3.15 -21.29
C THR A 398 23.04 -2.38 -19.99
N ILE A 399 23.87 -2.92 -19.12
CA ILE A 399 24.38 -2.27 -17.91
C ILE A 399 25.85 -1.90 -18.13
N ASN A 400 26.26 -0.72 -17.70
CA ASN A 400 27.60 -0.17 -17.99
C ASN A 400 28.59 -0.26 -16.83
N LEU A 401 28.12 -0.69 -15.65
CA LEU A 401 28.84 -0.65 -14.37
C LEU A 401 29.02 -2.06 -13.78
N GLY A 402 29.91 -2.17 -12.78
CA GLY A 402 30.21 -3.42 -12.09
C GLY A 402 30.99 -4.46 -12.93
N PRO A 403 30.99 -5.75 -12.53
CA PRO A 403 30.31 -6.30 -11.36
C PRO A 403 30.86 -5.74 -10.03
N ARG A 404 30.14 -5.99 -8.94
CA ARG A 404 30.46 -5.51 -7.58
C ARG A 404 30.65 -3.98 -7.54
N ASN A 405 31.57 -3.52 -6.71
CA ASN A 405 31.87 -2.11 -6.47
C ASN A 405 32.63 -1.39 -7.62
N SER A 406 32.71 -1.96 -8.82
CA SER A 406 33.40 -1.33 -9.95
C SER A 406 32.54 -0.22 -10.58
N VAL A 407 33.06 1.01 -10.56
CA VAL A 407 32.49 2.16 -11.30
C VAL A 407 33.11 2.37 -12.70
N ALA A 408 33.95 1.42 -13.14
CA ALA A 408 34.58 1.45 -14.46
C ALA A 408 33.63 0.96 -15.56
N TYR A 409 33.81 1.47 -16.78
CA TYR A 409 32.99 1.06 -17.94
C TYR A 409 33.16 -0.42 -18.29
N ASN A 410 32.06 -1.16 -18.21
CA ASN A 410 31.97 -2.59 -18.50
C ASN A 410 30.57 -2.95 -19.04
N SER A 411 30.31 -2.54 -20.29
CA SER A 411 28.99 -2.70 -20.92
C SER A 411 28.68 -4.16 -21.28
N ARG A 412 27.55 -4.69 -20.78
CA ARG A 412 27.07 -6.06 -21.04
C ARG A 412 25.55 -6.15 -20.95
N ARG A 413 24.94 -7.13 -21.62
CA ARG A 413 23.49 -7.37 -21.58
C ARG A 413 23.05 -7.89 -20.21
N ILE A 414 21.85 -7.52 -19.77
CA ILE A 414 21.25 -8.02 -18.53
C ILE A 414 20.91 -9.52 -18.61
N ARG A 415 21.04 -10.20 -17.48
CA ARG A 415 20.68 -11.60 -17.26
C ARG A 415 19.75 -11.71 -16.06
N ARG A 416 18.81 -12.64 -16.09
CA ARG A 416 17.92 -12.93 -14.96
C ARG A 416 17.75 -14.43 -14.77
N ASP A 417 17.44 -14.80 -13.54
CA ASP A 417 17.14 -16.15 -13.11
C ASP A 417 15.91 -16.14 -12.20
N VAL A 418 14.80 -15.66 -12.74
CA VAL A 418 13.55 -15.48 -11.99
C VAL A 418 13.02 -16.85 -11.57
N GLY A 419 12.75 -17.04 -10.27
CA GLY A 419 12.30 -18.32 -9.75
C GLY A 419 11.57 -18.26 -8.39
N PRO A 420 10.62 -19.17 -8.14
CA PRO A 420 9.72 -19.09 -6.99
C PRO A 420 10.33 -19.53 -5.66
N THR A 421 11.41 -20.31 -5.66
CA THR A 421 11.89 -21.03 -4.46
C THR A 421 12.22 -20.08 -3.29
N LEU A 422 12.79 -18.92 -3.58
CA LEU A 422 13.15 -17.91 -2.58
C LEU A 422 11.95 -17.06 -2.17
N THR A 423 11.07 -16.68 -3.09
CA THR A 423 9.85 -15.91 -2.79
C THR A 423 8.83 -16.71 -1.99
N ILE A 424 8.65 -18.01 -2.28
CA ILE A 424 7.83 -18.92 -1.46
C ILE A 424 8.32 -18.94 -0.01
N ARG A 425 9.64 -19.05 0.22
CA ARG A 425 10.19 -19.19 1.58
C ARG A 425 10.19 -17.87 2.35
N TYR A 426 10.68 -16.80 1.73
CA TYR A 426 11.05 -15.57 2.46
C TYR A 426 10.16 -14.35 2.13
N ALA A 427 9.37 -14.36 1.05
CA ALA A 427 8.59 -13.21 0.60
C ALA A 427 7.09 -13.53 0.41
N ASN A 428 6.54 -14.35 1.31
CA ASN A 428 5.13 -14.76 1.33
C ASN A 428 4.29 -13.92 2.32
N TYR A 429 2.96 -14.14 2.34
CA TYR A 429 2.04 -13.40 3.21
C TYR A 429 2.33 -13.61 4.71
N THR A 430 2.83 -14.77 5.12
CA THR A 430 3.24 -15.02 6.52
C THR A 430 4.43 -14.14 6.91
N THR A 431 5.44 -14.01 6.05
CA THR A 431 6.57 -13.09 6.32
C THR A 431 6.12 -11.65 6.39
N VAL A 432 5.26 -11.20 5.46
CA VAL A 432 4.69 -9.84 5.48
C VAL A 432 3.93 -9.57 6.78
N LEU A 433 3.10 -10.51 7.23
CA LEU A 433 2.38 -10.37 8.49
C LEU A 433 3.32 -10.38 9.72
N ASP A 434 4.39 -11.16 9.70
CA ASP A 434 5.37 -11.18 10.80
C ASP A 434 6.22 -9.90 10.85
N MET A 435 6.60 -9.32 9.70
CA MET A 435 7.23 -8.00 9.62
C MET A 435 6.35 -6.91 10.26
N LEU A 436 5.08 -6.83 9.86
CA LEU A 436 4.15 -5.82 10.39
C LEU A 436 3.90 -5.98 11.91
N ARG A 437 4.04 -7.20 12.44
CA ARG A 437 3.89 -7.53 13.86
C ARG A 437 5.10 -7.23 14.74
N LYS A 438 6.29 -6.98 14.19
CA LYS A 438 7.48 -6.65 15.00
C LYS A 438 7.21 -5.41 15.86
N SER A 439 7.68 -5.42 17.10
CA SER A 439 7.35 -4.38 18.09
C SER A 439 8.21 -3.12 17.95
N ASN A 440 9.43 -3.26 17.44
CA ASN A 440 10.48 -2.24 17.31
C ASN A 440 11.18 -2.37 15.93
N ILE A 441 11.93 -1.34 15.52
CA ILE A 441 12.60 -1.33 14.21
C ILE A 441 13.78 -2.31 14.10
N ASP A 442 14.43 -2.69 15.20
CA ASP A 442 15.57 -3.64 15.17
C ASP A 442 15.10 -5.04 14.76
N ASP A 443 14.02 -5.55 15.38
CA ASP A 443 13.38 -6.82 14.99
C ASP A 443 12.78 -6.77 13.58
N PHE A 444 12.24 -5.61 13.16
CA PHE A 444 11.77 -5.39 11.80
C PHE A 444 12.93 -5.49 10.80
N ARG A 445 14.08 -4.87 11.11
CA ARG A 445 15.30 -4.89 10.30
C ARG A 445 15.89 -6.29 10.16
N TYR A 446 16.04 -7.03 11.25
CA TYR A 446 16.55 -8.41 11.19
C TYR A 446 15.64 -9.33 10.37
N LEU A 447 14.31 -9.18 10.42
CA LEU A 447 13.44 -9.94 9.51
C LEU A 447 13.50 -9.41 8.06
N SER A 448 13.63 -8.10 7.86
CA SER A 448 13.65 -7.41 6.58
C SER A 448 14.88 -7.73 5.73
N GLU A 449 16.07 -7.45 6.26
CA GLU A 449 17.37 -7.63 5.60
C GLU A 449 18.00 -9.01 5.89
N GLY A 450 17.45 -9.75 6.86
CA GLY A 450 17.96 -11.04 7.30
C GLY A 450 18.73 -10.97 8.62
N THR A 451 18.70 -12.06 9.38
CA THR A 451 19.34 -12.13 10.69
C THR A 451 20.81 -12.49 10.52
N PRO A 452 21.77 -11.71 11.09
CA PRO A 452 23.18 -11.97 10.90
C PRO A 452 23.58 -13.35 11.44
N TYR A 453 24.56 -13.98 10.77
CA TYR A 453 25.05 -15.33 11.07
C TYR A 453 24.02 -16.47 10.97
N SER A 454 22.83 -16.22 10.40
CA SER A 454 21.76 -17.22 10.21
C SER A 454 21.57 -17.58 8.73
N ILE A 455 20.69 -18.54 8.43
CA ILE A 455 20.20 -18.82 7.06
C ILE A 455 18.96 -18.01 6.68
N GLU A 456 18.43 -17.18 7.58
CA GLU A 456 17.22 -16.39 7.37
C GLU A 456 17.61 -15.04 6.75
N ILE A 457 17.50 -14.96 5.43
CA ILE A 457 17.98 -13.83 4.61
C ILE A 457 16.95 -12.71 4.40
N GLY A 458 15.74 -12.87 4.94
CA GLY A 458 14.66 -11.88 4.80
C GLY A 458 14.12 -11.69 3.37
N PRO A 459 13.01 -10.97 3.19
CA PRO A 459 12.44 -10.69 1.88
C PRO A 459 13.30 -9.74 1.03
N HIS A 460 14.16 -8.89 1.63
CA HIS A 460 15.06 -8.00 0.89
C HIS A 460 16.05 -8.80 0.03
N ILE A 461 16.94 -9.57 0.66
CA ILE A 461 17.93 -10.40 -0.05
C ILE A 461 17.20 -11.43 -0.92
N ALA A 462 16.15 -12.09 -0.40
CA ALA A 462 15.47 -13.14 -1.13
C ALA A 462 14.79 -12.64 -2.42
N ALA A 463 14.24 -11.43 -2.46
CA ALA A 463 13.63 -10.90 -3.67
C ALA A 463 14.67 -10.46 -4.72
N HIS A 464 15.79 -9.84 -4.33
CA HIS A 464 16.92 -9.60 -5.25
C HIS A 464 17.45 -10.91 -5.83
N ALA A 465 17.69 -11.91 -4.97
CA ALA A 465 18.17 -13.22 -5.40
C ALA A 465 17.13 -14.03 -6.19
N ALA A 466 15.82 -13.81 -5.98
CA ALA A 466 14.74 -14.41 -6.77
C ALA A 466 14.56 -13.78 -8.15
N ILE A 467 15.18 -12.62 -8.43
CA ILE A 467 15.38 -12.08 -9.78
C ILE A 467 16.69 -12.61 -10.37
N GLY A 468 17.73 -12.70 -9.53
CA GLY A 468 18.99 -13.37 -9.83
C GLY A 468 19.78 -12.73 -10.96
N GLY A 469 20.62 -13.54 -11.63
CA GLY A 469 21.38 -13.11 -12.80
C GLY A 469 22.34 -11.93 -12.55
N ASP A 470 22.33 -10.95 -13.45
CA ASP A 470 23.27 -9.83 -13.53
C ASP A 470 22.54 -8.64 -14.19
N PRO A 471 22.19 -7.58 -13.43
CA PRO A 471 22.82 -7.19 -12.16
C PRO A 471 22.00 -7.49 -10.89
N ALA A 472 20.75 -7.95 -10.99
CA ALA A 472 19.84 -7.98 -9.82
C ALA A 472 20.35 -8.85 -8.65
N GLY A 473 21.06 -9.93 -8.94
CA GLY A 473 21.73 -10.76 -7.94
C GLY A 473 23.05 -10.21 -7.36
N ASP A 474 23.54 -9.04 -7.80
CA ASP A 474 24.75 -8.39 -7.28
C ASP A 474 24.38 -7.18 -6.42
N LEU A 475 24.62 -7.33 -5.11
CA LEU A 475 24.37 -6.35 -4.05
C LEU A 475 24.75 -4.90 -4.41
N PHE A 476 25.86 -4.67 -5.12
CA PHE A 476 26.34 -3.30 -5.36
C PHE A 476 25.61 -2.63 -6.53
N ILE A 477 25.31 -3.40 -7.58
CA ILE A 477 24.80 -2.89 -8.87
C ILE A 477 23.34 -3.29 -9.13
N SER A 478 22.64 -3.90 -8.17
CA SER A 478 21.24 -4.31 -8.32
C SER A 478 20.27 -3.21 -8.84
N PRO A 479 20.45 -1.88 -8.59
CA PRO A 479 19.65 -0.84 -9.25
C PRO A 479 19.78 -0.80 -10.78
N GLY A 480 20.78 -1.49 -11.33
CA GLY A 480 20.93 -1.69 -12.78
C GLY A 480 19.85 -2.57 -13.39
N ASP A 481 19.07 -3.30 -12.60
CA ASP A 481 17.84 -3.94 -13.05
C ASP A 481 16.64 -3.02 -12.74
N PRO A 482 15.81 -2.64 -13.73
CA PRO A 482 14.63 -1.80 -13.51
C PRO A 482 13.64 -2.32 -12.45
N ALA A 483 13.64 -3.62 -12.16
CA ALA A 483 12.81 -4.21 -11.13
C ALA A 483 13.24 -3.84 -9.69
N PHE A 484 14.50 -3.42 -9.47
CA PHE A 484 15.00 -2.94 -8.17
C PHE A 484 14.06 -1.91 -7.54
N TYR A 485 13.63 -0.91 -8.32
CA TYR A 485 12.82 0.19 -7.82
C TYR A 485 11.40 -0.27 -7.44
N THR A 486 10.89 -1.34 -8.07
CA THR A 486 9.61 -1.96 -7.69
C THR A 486 9.75 -2.84 -6.45
N HIS A 487 10.87 -3.55 -6.30
CA HIS A 487 11.19 -4.26 -5.08
C HIS A 487 11.34 -3.27 -3.89
N HIS A 488 12.15 -2.21 -4.02
CA HIS A 488 12.32 -1.23 -2.94
C HIS A 488 11.06 -0.39 -2.68
N GLY A 489 10.18 -0.19 -3.69
CA GLY A 489 8.84 0.35 -3.45
C GLY A 489 7.99 -0.52 -2.53
N MET A 490 8.16 -1.85 -2.55
CA MET A 490 7.48 -2.76 -1.62
C MET A 490 8.20 -2.83 -0.27
N MET A 491 9.54 -2.71 -0.23
CA MET A 491 10.28 -2.53 1.04
C MET A 491 9.79 -1.30 1.80
N ASP A 492 9.63 -0.17 1.10
CA ASP A 492 9.09 1.05 1.70
C ASP A 492 7.61 0.92 2.07
N ARG A 493 6.79 0.20 1.28
CA ARG A 493 5.42 -0.16 1.66
C ARG A 493 5.37 -0.91 2.99
N MET A 494 6.25 -1.89 3.20
CA MET A 494 6.32 -2.63 4.48
C MET A 494 6.69 -1.73 5.66
N TRP A 495 7.68 -0.85 5.48
CA TRP A 495 8.09 0.08 6.54
C TRP A 495 6.99 1.11 6.84
N THR A 496 6.39 1.71 5.80
CA THR A 496 5.27 2.66 5.92
C THR A 496 4.09 2.06 6.69
N LEU A 497 3.69 0.84 6.33
CA LEU A 497 2.61 0.13 7.02
C LEU A 497 2.99 -0.24 8.47
N TRP A 498 4.24 -0.64 8.71
CA TRP A 498 4.73 -0.91 10.06
C TRP A 498 4.73 0.33 10.96
N GLN A 499 5.18 1.48 10.45
CA GLN A 499 5.13 2.78 11.12
C GLN A 499 3.68 3.22 11.39
N ALA A 500 2.76 2.97 10.45
CA ALA A 500 1.35 3.36 10.56
C ALA A 500 0.55 2.62 11.66
N ILE A 501 1.03 1.47 12.14
CA ILE A 501 0.39 0.68 13.21
C ILE A 501 0.51 1.36 14.58
N ASP A 502 1.66 1.97 14.89
CA ASP A 502 1.84 2.81 16.08
C ASP A 502 2.76 4.00 15.77
N PRO A 503 2.22 5.07 15.16
CA PRO A 503 3.03 6.22 14.75
C PRO A 503 3.64 7.01 15.91
N ALA A 504 3.20 6.77 17.16
CA ALA A 504 3.72 7.46 18.33
C ALA A 504 5.06 6.88 18.81
N THR A 505 5.29 5.58 18.59
CA THR A 505 6.54 4.90 18.95
C THR A 505 7.41 4.56 17.73
N ARG A 506 6.79 4.27 16.58
CA ARG A 506 7.46 3.69 15.41
C ARG A 506 7.88 4.67 14.33
N ARG A 507 7.28 5.86 14.24
CA ARG A 507 7.53 6.80 13.14
C ARG A 507 9.02 7.17 13.09
N ASP A 508 9.55 7.61 14.21
CA ASP A 508 10.91 8.16 14.32
C ASP A 508 11.90 7.16 14.97
N ASP A 509 11.54 5.87 15.03
CA ASP A 509 12.37 4.80 15.58
C ASP A 509 13.49 4.42 14.59
N LEU A 510 14.74 4.64 15.01
CA LEU A 510 15.95 4.24 14.30
C LEU A 510 16.68 3.06 14.96
N GLY A 511 16.17 2.56 16.09
CA GLY A 511 16.68 1.37 16.77
C GLY A 511 17.95 1.60 17.58
N ARG A 512 18.40 0.55 18.27
CA ARG A 512 19.65 0.51 19.06
C ARG A 512 20.44 -0.81 18.87
N GLY A 513 20.02 -1.65 17.93
CA GLY A 513 20.66 -2.93 17.61
C GLY A 513 21.93 -2.81 16.75
N GLU A 514 22.42 -3.95 16.28
CA GLU A 514 23.59 -4.02 15.39
C GLU A 514 23.38 -3.19 14.11
N TYR A 515 22.14 -3.17 13.60
CA TYR A 515 21.72 -2.44 12.40
C TYR A 515 21.14 -1.05 12.67
N SER A 516 21.39 -0.43 13.84
CA SER A 516 21.09 1.00 14.05
C SER A 516 22.24 1.92 13.66
N HIS A 517 23.42 1.37 13.38
CA HIS A 517 24.68 2.10 13.18
C HIS A 517 24.89 2.54 11.73
N ILE A 518 25.78 3.52 11.48
CA ILE A 518 26.03 4.05 10.12
C ILE A 518 26.91 3.15 9.24
N THR A 519 27.58 2.15 9.82
CA THR A 519 28.40 1.15 9.12
C THR A 519 27.69 -0.20 9.11
N TRP A 520 27.86 -0.95 8.00
CA TRP A 520 27.36 -2.30 7.81
C TRP A 520 27.55 -3.18 9.06
N ALA A 521 26.46 -3.62 9.69
CA ALA A 521 26.47 -4.44 10.90
C ALA A 521 27.48 -3.92 11.96
N ASN A 522 27.51 -2.59 12.13
CA ASN A 522 28.45 -1.88 13.00
C ASN A 522 29.93 -2.27 12.80
N THR A 523 30.33 -2.58 11.56
CA THR A 523 31.66 -3.10 11.21
C THR A 523 32.34 -2.22 10.15
N PRO A 524 33.40 -1.44 10.48
CA PRO A 524 33.94 -1.22 11.82
C PRO A 524 32.95 -0.43 12.71
N PRO A 525 33.11 -0.46 14.05
CA PRO A 525 32.23 0.25 14.97
C PRO A 525 32.11 1.73 14.63
N SER A 526 30.88 2.23 14.63
CA SER A 526 30.55 3.62 14.29
C SER A 526 29.53 4.21 15.26
N LYS A 527 28.92 5.35 14.92
CA LYS A 527 27.86 5.95 15.73
C LYS A 527 26.50 5.36 15.36
N GLU A 528 25.56 5.38 16.31
CA GLU A 528 24.14 5.22 16.01
C GLU A 528 23.70 6.26 14.96
N THR A 529 22.80 5.84 14.08
CA THR A 529 22.15 6.72 13.10
C THR A 529 21.20 7.66 13.83
N ASN A 530 21.17 8.92 13.43
CA ASN A 530 20.37 9.95 14.08
C ASN A 530 19.43 10.62 13.08
N LEU A 531 18.25 11.06 13.56
CA LEU A 531 17.29 11.83 12.76
C LEU A 531 17.91 13.08 12.13
N SER A 532 18.93 13.67 12.75
CA SER A 532 19.65 14.83 12.23
C SER A 532 20.70 14.52 11.15
N ASP A 533 21.04 13.24 10.91
CA ASP A 533 22.02 12.85 9.89
C ASP A 533 21.51 13.16 8.48
N ILE A 534 22.45 13.41 7.57
CA ILE A 534 22.16 13.73 6.16
C ILE A 534 22.35 12.48 5.31
N LEU A 535 21.31 12.12 4.56
CA LEU A 535 21.32 11.17 3.47
C LEU A 535 21.80 11.90 2.21
N ASP A 536 22.86 11.41 1.59
CA ASP A 536 23.35 11.95 0.32
C ASP A 536 23.12 10.95 -0.83
N LEU A 537 22.88 11.46 -2.04
CA LEU A 537 22.71 10.65 -3.26
C LEU A 537 23.74 11.02 -4.36
N GLY A 538 24.82 11.71 -3.99
CA GLY A 538 25.88 12.15 -4.90
C GLY A 538 25.34 12.90 -6.12
N TYR A 539 25.58 12.35 -7.31
CA TYR A 539 25.12 12.94 -8.59
C TYR A 539 23.76 12.41 -9.06
N ALA A 540 23.17 11.44 -8.37
CA ALA A 540 21.84 10.94 -8.70
C ALA A 540 20.74 11.93 -8.27
N GLY A 541 20.93 12.59 -7.13
CA GLY A 541 19.89 13.31 -6.39
C GLY A 541 20.39 14.39 -5.43
N GLU A 542 19.46 15.12 -4.83
CA GLU A 542 19.75 16.08 -3.75
C GLU A 542 19.83 15.37 -2.39
N SER A 543 20.60 15.93 -1.45
CA SER A 543 20.76 15.41 -0.09
C SER A 543 19.58 15.84 0.83
N ILE A 544 19.24 15.05 1.84
CA ILE A 544 18.14 15.34 2.79
C ILE A 544 18.45 14.87 4.20
N GLN A 545 17.81 15.46 5.22
CA GLN A 545 17.91 14.99 6.61
C GLN A 545 17.00 13.78 6.86
N ILE A 546 17.44 12.81 7.68
CA ILE A 546 16.66 11.60 7.99
C ILE A 546 15.28 11.94 8.55
N ALA A 547 15.18 12.95 9.44
CA ALA A 547 13.92 13.43 10.00
C ALA A 547 12.84 13.74 8.94
N ASP A 548 13.23 14.34 7.82
CA ASP A 548 12.30 14.75 6.75
C ASP A 548 11.78 13.57 5.91
N VAL A 549 12.38 12.37 6.05
CA VAL A 549 11.95 11.17 5.32
C VAL A 549 11.23 10.13 6.18
N MET A 550 11.07 10.36 7.50
CA MET A 550 10.43 9.39 8.40
C MET A 550 8.93 9.24 8.17
N ASP A 551 8.21 10.28 7.71
CA ASP A 551 6.77 10.23 7.42
C ASP A 551 6.46 10.57 5.96
N THR A 552 5.93 9.57 5.25
CA THR A 552 5.46 9.59 3.85
C THR A 552 4.41 10.65 3.51
N LEU A 553 3.86 11.35 4.51
CA LEU A 553 2.86 12.42 4.36
C LEU A 553 3.38 13.80 4.82
N SER A 554 4.70 13.95 5.03
CA SER A 554 5.35 15.17 5.52
C SER A 554 6.67 15.46 4.78
N GLY A 555 7.34 16.58 5.09
CA GLY A 555 8.58 16.97 4.42
C GLY A 555 8.38 17.13 2.90
N PRO A 556 9.22 16.52 2.04
CA PRO A 556 8.98 16.46 0.59
C PRO A 556 7.90 15.43 0.19
N PHE A 557 7.31 14.71 1.14
CA PHE A 557 6.44 13.56 0.87
C PHE A 557 4.93 13.84 0.98
N CYS A 558 4.19 12.95 0.32
CA CYS A 558 2.77 13.06 -0.02
C CYS A 558 2.22 11.73 -0.61
N TYR A 559 2.66 10.55 -0.14
CA TYR A 559 2.06 9.26 -0.55
C TYR A 559 1.67 8.41 0.65
N PHE A 560 0.85 7.43 0.33
CA PHE A 560 0.61 6.22 1.07
C PHE A 560 0.55 5.08 0.02
N TYR A 561 0.53 3.85 0.49
CA TYR A 561 0.34 2.67 -0.36
C TYR A 561 -1.08 2.13 -0.17
N LEU A 562 -1.71 1.72 -1.27
CA LEU A 562 -2.86 0.80 -1.23
C LEU A 562 -2.37 -0.66 -1.09
#